data_AF-A0A536VPS2-F1
#
_entry.id   AF-A0A536VPS2-F1
#
_cell.length_a   1.000
_cell.length_b   1.000
_cell.length_c   1.000
_cell.angle_alpha   90.00
_cell.angle_beta   90.00
_cell.angle_gamma   90.00
#
_symmetry.space_group_name_H-M   'P 1'
#
loop_
_entity.id
_entity.type
_entity.pdbx_description
1 polymer ?
#
loop_
_entity_poly.entity_id
_entity_poly.type
_entity_poly.pdbx_seq_one_letter_code
_entity_poly.pdbx_strand_id
1 'polypeptide(L)'
;MHDLGQSLWLDNITREILDNGTLRRYINEFSVTGLTSNPTIFDEAIGNTAAYDQGIRDKAKTGKSGEALFTELALEDLRRAADLFRPVFDATDGVDGWVSMEVSPLLAND
;
A
#
# COMPACT_ATOMS: atom_id res chain seq x y z
N MET A 1 16.20 6.80 -16.48
CA MET A 1 16.16 5.61 -15.58
C MET A 1 15.49 4.44 -16.30
N HIS A 2 14.34 4.59 -16.96
CA HIS A 2 13.73 3.52 -17.76
C HIS A 2 14.58 3.07 -18.98
N ASP A 3 15.54 3.88 -19.45
CA ASP A 3 16.39 3.54 -20.61
C ASP A 3 17.31 2.31 -20.39
N LEU A 4 17.42 1.82 -19.15
CA LEU A 4 18.15 0.60 -18.79
C LEU A 4 17.22 -0.61 -18.54
N GLY A 5 15.91 -0.46 -18.74
CA GLY A 5 14.93 -1.51 -18.44
C GLY A 5 14.70 -1.75 -16.93
N GLN A 6 14.94 -0.72 -16.11
CA GLN A 6 14.76 -0.77 -14.65
C GLN A 6 13.55 0.06 -14.23
N SER A 7 12.76 -0.50 -13.31
CA SER A 7 11.56 0.10 -12.74
C SER A 7 11.82 0.54 -11.30
N LEU A 8 11.38 1.75 -10.94
CA LEU A 8 11.57 2.29 -9.58
C LEU A 8 10.33 2.03 -8.73
N TRP A 9 10.50 1.27 -7.66
CA TRP A 9 9.41 0.98 -6.73
C TRP A 9 9.63 1.67 -5.39
N LEU A 10 8.53 2.14 -4.79
CA LEU A 10 8.54 2.72 -3.46
C LEU A 10 8.45 1.62 -2.40
N ASP A 11 9.39 1.58 -1.45
CA ASP A 11 9.38 0.60 -0.35
C ASP A 11 8.78 1.17 0.93
N ASN A 12 7.57 1.74 0.81
CA ASN A 12 6.81 2.26 1.93
C ASN A 12 5.36 2.55 1.52
N ILE A 13 4.43 2.45 2.46
CA ILE A 13 3.07 2.96 2.33
C ILE A 13 2.55 3.45 3.67
N THR A 14 1.96 4.64 3.66
CA THR A 14 1.15 5.16 4.78
C THR A 14 -0.14 5.73 4.24
N ARG A 15 -1.20 5.76 5.05
CA ARG A 15 -2.46 6.41 4.66
C ARG A 15 -2.27 7.89 4.28
N GLU A 16 -1.36 8.57 4.96
CA GLU A 16 -1.08 9.99 4.69
C GLU A 16 -0.55 10.23 3.27
N ILE A 17 0.39 9.42 2.76
CA ILE A 17 0.92 9.60 1.40
C ILE A 17 -0.13 9.38 0.31
N LEU A 18 -1.19 8.62 0.62
CA LEU A 18 -2.35 8.42 -0.25
C LEU A 18 -3.28 9.63 -0.17
N ASP A 19 -3.56 10.13 1.05
CA ASP A 19 -4.51 11.20 1.32
C ASP A 19 -4.01 12.57 0.82
N ASN A 20 -2.73 12.87 1.03
CA ASN A 20 -2.15 14.16 0.69
C ASN A 20 -1.66 14.27 -0.76
N GLY A 21 -1.80 13.20 -1.56
CA GLY A 21 -1.40 13.16 -2.96
C GLY A 21 0.09 12.93 -3.22
N THR A 22 0.89 12.66 -2.18
CA THR A 22 2.33 12.41 -2.31
C THR A 22 2.62 11.22 -3.24
N LEU A 23 1.90 10.11 -3.11
CA LEU A 23 2.11 8.95 -3.99
C LEU A 23 1.83 9.31 -5.46
N ARG A 24 0.78 10.09 -5.73
CA ARG A 24 0.46 10.56 -7.08
C ARG A 24 1.58 11.44 -7.65
N ARG A 25 2.16 12.31 -6.82
CA ARG A 25 3.31 13.11 -7.19
C ARG A 25 4.51 12.24 -7.54
N TYR A 26 4.77 11.18 -6.76
CA TYR A 26 5.89 10.27 -7.02
C TYR A 26 5.76 9.52 -8.34
N ILE A 27 4.54 9.09 -8.67
CA ILE A 27 4.23 8.49 -9.97
C ILE A 27 4.51 9.48 -11.11
N ASN A 28 3.99 10.70 -11.00
CA ASN A 28 4.02 11.67 -12.09
C ASN A 28 5.39 12.35 -12.29
N GLU A 29 6.10 12.65 -11.20
CA GLU A 29 7.31 13.49 -11.21
C GLU A 29 8.60 12.69 -11.03
N PHE A 30 8.55 11.54 -10.35
CA PHE A 30 9.74 10.76 -9.99
C PHE A 30 9.80 9.36 -10.62
N SER A 31 8.90 9.06 -11.56
CA SER A 31 8.86 7.79 -12.29
C SER A 31 8.76 6.56 -11.37
N VAL A 32 8.07 6.68 -10.23
CA VAL A 32 7.72 5.52 -9.41
C VAL A 32 6.64 4.73 -10.12
N THR A 33 6.87 3.44 -10.35
CA THR A 33 6.01 2.56 -11.15
C THR A 33 5.38 1.42 -10.35
N GLY A 34 5.74 1.25 -9.09
CA GLY A 34 5.10 0.30 -8.19
C GLY A 34 5.44 0.61 -6.74
N LEU A 35 4.89 -0.19 -5.81
CA LEU A 35 5.31 -0.14 -4.42
C LEU A 35 5.33 -1.52 -3.77
N THR A 36 6.15 -1.64 -2.72
CA THR A 36 6.20 -2.78 -1.83
C THR A 36 5.72 -2.42 -0.43
N SER A 37 5.13 -3.39 0.25
CA SER A 37 4.76 -3.30 1.65
C SER A 37 5.04 -4.60 2.38
N ASN A 38 5.42 -4.49 3.65
CA ASN A 38 5.65 -5.61 4.56
C ASN A 38 4.93 -5.36 5.89
N PRO A 39 4.80 -6.39 6.76
CA PRO A 39 4.08 -6.23 8.02
C PRO A 39 4.62 -5.11 8.91
N THR A 40 5.95 -4.90 8.94
CA THR A 40 6.59 -3.84 9.73
C THR A 40 6.18 -2.45 9.24
N ILE A 41 6.14 -2.22 7.92
CA ILE A 41 5.68 -0.95 7.33
C ILE A 41 4.26 -0.61 7.80
N PHE A 42 3.35 -1.59 7.80
CA PHE A 42 1.98 -1.36 8.26
C PHE A 42 1.87 -1.21 9.78
N ASP A 43 2.64 -1.97 10.56
CA ASP A 43 2.68 -1.83 12.01
C ASP A 43 3.09 -0.40 12.41
N GLU A 44 4.13 0.13 11.76
CA GLU A 44 4.57 1.51 11.96
C GLU A 44 3.53 2.53 11.49
N ALA A 45 2.93 2.34 10.31
CA ALA A 45 1.94 3.27 9.76
C ALA A 45 0.67 3.35 10.63
N ILE A 46 0.19 2.20 11.10
CA ILE A 46 -1.03 2.07 11.90
C ILE A 46 -0.78 2.48 13.35
N GLY A 47 0.34 2.08 13.94
CA GLY A 47 0.65 2.32 15.35
C GLY A 47 1.08 3.76 15.67
N ASN A 48 1.73 4.46 14.73
CA ASN A 48 2.35 5.76 15.00
C ASN A 48 1.52 6.97 14.56
N THR A 49 0.33 6.77 13.96
CA THR A 49 -0.48 7.87 13.41
C THR A 49 -1.96 7.75 13.79
N ALA A 50 -2.65 8.89 13.87
CA ALA A 50 -4.10 8.92 14.09
C ALA A 50 -4.91 8.65 12.79
N ALA A 51 -4.25 8.37 11.66
CA ALA A 51 -4.92 8.20 10.37
C ALA A 51 -5.82 6.95 10.32
N TYR A 52 -5.58 5.98 11.20
CA TYR A 52 -6.31 4.70 11.24
C TYR A 52 -7.37 4.64 12.33
N ASP A 53 -7.34 5.55 13.31
CA ASP A 53 -8.24 5.60 14.47
C ASP A 53 -9.71 5.39 14.14
N GLN A 54 -10.20 6.12 13.15
CA GLN A 54 -11.61 6.05 12.77
C GLN A 54 -11.94 4.69 12.12
N GLY A 55 -11.06 4.23 11.22
CA GLY A 55 -11.20 2.92 10.57
C GLY A 55 -11.15 1.76 11.57
N ILE A 56 -10.28 1.86 12.58
CA ILE A 56 -10.17 0.92 13.69
C ILE A 56 -11.49 0.89 14.47
N ARG A 57 -12.01 2.05 14.90
CA ARG A 57 -13.26 2.13 15.66
C ARG A 57 -14.45 1.56 14.88
N ASP A 58 -14.55 1.85 13.59
CA ASP A 58 -15.70 1.41 12.79
C ASP A 58 -15.66 -0.09 12.50
N LYS A 59 -14.49 -0.65 12.21
CA LYS A 59 -14.33 -2.10 12.00
C LYS A 59 -14.44 -2.90 13.30
N ALA A 60 -14.00 -2.34 14.43
CA ALA A 60 -14.21 -2.94 15.74
C ALA A 60 -15.71 -3.10 16.07
N LYS A 61 -16.56 -2.14 15.68
CA LYS A 61 -18.03 -2.26 15.83
C LYS A 61 -18.62 -3.41 15.00
N THR A 62 -17.95 -3.81 13.91
CA THR A 62 -18.34 -4.98 13.10
C THR A 62 -17.78 -6.30 13.60
N GLY A 63 -17.12 -6.30 14.77
CA GLY A 63 -16.54 -7.50 15.38
C GLY A 63 -15.17 -7.90 14.84
N LYS A 64 -14.52 -7.06 14.01
CA LYS A 64 -13.15 -7.32 13.55
C LYS A 64 -12.14 -6.92 14.62
N SER A 65 -11.12 -7.75 14.83
CA SER A 65 -10.03 -7.51 15.77
C SER A 65 -8.74 -8.19 15.31
N GLY A 66 -7.59 -7.79 15.88
CA GLY A 66 -6.30 -8.43 15.62
C GLY A 66 -5.93 -8.42 14.13
N GLU A 67 -5.46 -9.56 13.63
CA GLU A 67 -5.00 -9.72 12.25
C GLU A 67 -6.11 -9.44 11.22
N ALA A 68 -7.36 -9.83 11.48
CA ALA A 68 -8.46 -9.55 10.56
C ALA A 68 -8.76 -8.05 10.42
N LEU A 69 -8.59 -7.30 11.51
CA LEU A 69 -8.72 -5.84 11.49
C LEU A 69 -7.56 -5.19 10.73
N PHE A 70 -6.33 -5.62 11.05
CA PHE A 70 -5.10 -5.16 10.43
C PHE A 70 -5.12 -5.38 8.91
N THR A 71 -5.39 -6.61 8.47
CA THR A 71 -5.44 -7.00 7.06
C THR A 71 -6.47 -6.18 6.29
N GLU A 72 -7.63 -5.90 6.89
CA GLU A 72 -8.62 -5.05 6.21
C GLU A 72 -8.12 -3.62 6.01
N LEU A 73 -7.47 -3.02 7.02
CA LEU A 73 -6.92 -1.66 6.90
C LEU A 73 -5.78 -1.59 5.88
N ALA A 74 -4.90 -2.60 5.87
CA ALA A 74 -3.83 -2.72 4.89
C ALA A 74 -4.39 -2.87 3.47
N LEU A 75 -5.34 -3.78 3.26
CA LEU A 75 -5.97 -3.98 1.94
C LEU A 75 -6.71 -2.74 1.44
N GLU A 76 -7.31 -1.94 2.31
CA GLU A 76 -7.90 -0.65 1.92
C GLU A 76 -6.86 0.29 1.31
N ASP A 77 -5.72 0.44 1.96
CA ASP A 77 -4.65 1.33 1.47
C ASP A 77 -4.00 0.78 0.19
N LEU A 78 -3.80 -0.53 0.10
CA LEU A 78 -3.23 -1.17 -1.09
C LEU A 78 -4.15 -1.09 -2.32
N ARG A 79 -5.46 -1.23 -2.13
CA ARG A 79 -6.44 -1.02 -3.22
C ARG A 79 -6.38 0.41 -3.74
N ARG A 80 -6.33 1.39 -2.82
CA ARG A 80 -6.19 2.80 -3.19
C ARG A 80 -4.88 3.07 -3.92
N ALA A 81 -3.78 2.46 -3.50
CA ALA A 81 -2.51 2.56 -4.20
C ALA A 81 -2.59 1.92 -5.60
N ALA A 82 -3.22 0.74 -5.73
CA ALA A 82 -3.38 0.05 -7.00
C ALA A 82 -4.20 0.88 -7.99
N ASP A 83 -5.24 1.58 -7.52
CA ASP A 83 -6.01 2.51 -8.35
C ASP A 83 -5.13 3.67 -8.88
N LEU A 84 -4.18 4.16 -8.07
CA LEU A 84 -3.23 5.20 -8.49
C LEU A 84 -2.21 4.70 -9.52
N PHE A 85 -1.77 3.45 -9.39
CA PHE A 85 -0.84 2.80 -10.33
C PHE A 85 -1.51 2.22 -11.57
N ARG A 86 -2.84 2.15 -11.61
CA ARG A 86 -3.59 1.57 -12.73
C ARG A 86 -3.20 2.12 -14.11
N PRO A 87 -3.00 3.44 -14.30
CA PRO A 87 -2.54 3.97 -15.59
C PRO A 87 -1.15 3.47 -15.99
N VAL A 88 -0.25 3.23 -15.03
CA VAL A 88 1.08 2.66 -15.27
C VAL A 88 0.94 1.20 -15.70
N PHE A 89 0.10 0.45 -15.01
CA PHE A 89 -0.20 -0.94 -15.35
C PHE A 89 -0.71 -1.07 -16.80
N ASP A 90 -1.71 -0.27 -17.16
CA ASP A 90 -2.29 -0.29 -18.51
C ASP A 90 -1.27 0.18 -19.58
N ALA A 91 -0.46 1.21 -19.29
CA ALA A 91 0.52 1.75 -20.24
C ALA A 91 1.72 0.82 -20.49
N THR A 92 1.99 -0.09 -19.56
CA THR A 92 3.13 -1.02 -19.61
C THR A 92 2.72 -2.46 -19.91
N ASP A 93 1.45 -2.69 -20.25
CA ASP A 93 0.88 -4.03 -20.48
C ASP A 93 1.15 -4.99 -19.30
N GLY A 94 1.01 -4.46 -18.08
CA GLY A 94 1.17 -5.21 -16.84
C GLY A 94 2.61 -5.51 -16.42
N VAL A 95 3.62 -4.95 -17.10
CA VAL A 95 5.02 -5.05 -16.66
C VAL A 95 5.23 -4.29 -15.35
N ASP A 96 4.62 -3.11 -15.21
CA ASP A 96 4.68 -2.25 -14.04
C ASP A 96 3.27 -1.98 -13.49
N GLY A 97 3.16 -1.08 -12.50
CA GLY A 97 1.89 -0.68 -11.90
C GLY A 97 1.41 -1.58 -10.78
N TRP A 98 2.33 -2.35 -10.19
CA TRP A 98 2.04 -3.32 -9.14
C TRP A 98 2.14 -2.73 -7.74
N VAL A 99 1.33 -3.28 -6.86
CA VAL A 99 1.33 -3.00 -5.42
C VAL A 99 1.47 -4.33 -4.71
N SER A 100 2.56 -4.55 -3.99
CA SER A 100 2.80 -5.80 -3.29
C SER A 100 2.41 -5.72 -1.82
N MET A 101 1.96 -6.85 -1.30
CA MET A 101 1.74 -7.08 0.12
C MET A 101 2.43 -8.39 0.49
N GLU A 102 3.35 -8.33 1.44
CA GLU A 102 3.85 -9.55 2.05
C GLU A 102 2.82 -10.16 2.99
N VAL A 103 2.78 -11.49 3.00
CA VAL A 103 1.93 -12.25 3.92
C VAL A 103 2.55 -12.25 5.31
N SER A 104 1.70 -12.18 6.35
CA SER A 104 2.13 -12.35 7.73
C SER A 104 2.98 -13.61 7.89
N PRO A 105 4.15 -13.56 8.56
CA PRO A 105 4.96 -14.75 8.84
C PRO A 105 4.19 -15.81 9.65
N LEU A 106 3.15 -15.39 10.38
CA LEU A 106 2.29 -16.29 11.15
C LEU A 106 1.40 -17.16 10.25
N LEU A 107 1.16 -16.75 9.01
CA LEU A 107 0.39 -17.47 8.00
C LEU A 107 1.27 -18.24 7.01
N ALA A 108 2.59 -18.21 7.16
CA ALA A 108 3.52 -18.83 6.22
C ALA A 108 3.47 -20.37 6.21
N ASN A 109 2.82 -20.99 7.20
CA ASN A 109 2.72 -22.45 7.37
C ASN A 109 1.27 -22.97 7.47
N ASP A 110 0.27 -22.14 7.14
CA ASP A 110 -1.15 -22.54 7.11
C ASP A 110 -1.61 -22.95 5.70
#